data_AF-A0A846PJ24-F1
#
_entry.id   AF-A0A846PJ24-F1
#
_cell.length_a   1.000
_cell.length_b   1.000
_cell.length_c   1.000
_cell.angle_alpha   90.00
_cell.angle_beta   90.00
_cell.angle_gamma   90.00
#
_symmetry.space_group_name_H-M   'P 1'
#
loop_
_entity.id
_entity.type
_entity.pdbx_description
1 polymer ?
#
loop_
_entity_poly.entity_id
_entity_poly.type
_entity_poly.pdbx_seq_one_letter_code
_entity_poly.pdbx_strand_id
1 'polypeptide(L)'
;MDKKILALLVFIVAIGLIVQLAIAAKGGIPGRAPKAPKECRDEIDNDGDGNIDWPNDTGCDSKNDNDETDCGDGVCEGGETSETCPEDCGEPDSCSDTDFGFAPTVKGTVSGYSEGNPYSHTDYCLTSMTLREYYCSGIEPLYSDYNCYTNTTTNCYDGACV
;
A
#
# COMPACT_ATOMS: atom_id res chain seq x y z
N MET A 1 16.62 75.55 28.90
CA MET A 1 15.83 74.34 28.61
C MET A 1 14.66 74.32 29.58
N ASP A 2 13.42 74.44 29.10
CA ASP A 2 12.22 74.56 29.95
C ASP A 2 11.94 73.22 30.65
N LYS A 3 11.75 73.25 31.97
CA LYS A 3 11.41 72.06 32.77
C LYS A 3 10.12 71.39 32.27
N LYS A 4 9.21 72.14 31.64
CA LYS A 4 8.00 71.61 30.99
C LYS A 4 8.33 70.81 29.72
N ILE A 5 9.31 71.24 28.93
CA ILE A 5 9.77 70.54 27.72
C ILE A 5 10.49 69.24 28.12
N LEU A 6 11.31 69.28 29.17
CA LEU A 6 11.99 68.09 29.68
C LEU A 6 10.99 67.05 30.22
N ALA A 7 9.96 67.48 30.96
CA ALA A 7 8.91 66.59 31.46
C ALA A 7 8.10 65.93 30.32
N LEU A 8 7.77 66.68 29.27
CA LEU A 8 7.05 66.17 28.10
C LEU A 8 7.88 65.11 27.35
N LEU A 9 9.17 65.37 27.14
CA LEU A 9 10.08 64.42 26.47
C LEU A 9 10.25 63.12 27.27
N VAL A 10 10.39 63.22 28.60
CA VAL A 10 10.45 62.03 29.47
C VAL A 10 9.15 61.22 29.40
N PHE A 11 8.00 61.88 29.32
CA PHE A 11 6.71 61.21 29.22
C PHE A 11 6.53 60.49 27.87
N ILE A 12 6.94 61.12 26.77
CA ILE A 12 6.88 60.51 25.43
C ILE A 12 7.83 59.30 25.33
N VAL A 13 9.06 59.41 25.86
CA VAL A 13 10.02 58.29 25.89
C VAL A 13 9.51 57.15 26.77
N ALA A 14 8.92 57.47 27.93
CA ALA A 14 8.30 56.47 28.80
C ALA A 14 7.16 55.75 28.07
N ILE A 15 6.20 56.49 27.47
CA ILE A 15 5.09 55.93 26.69
C ILE A 15 5.58 55.05 25.53
N GLY A 16 6.61 55.48 24.80
CA GLY A 16 7.22 54.69 23.73
C GLY A 16 7.77 53.34 24.23
N LEU A 17 8.43 53.33 25.40
CA LEU A 17 8.98 52.10 25.99
C LEU A 17 7.90 51.13 26.49
N ILE A 18 6.83 51.62 27.12
CA ILE A 18 5.70 50.77 27.55
C ILE A 18 4.90 50.22 26.37
N VAL A 19 4.78 50.95 25.26
CA VAL A 19 4.14 50.45 24.03
C VAL A 19 4.96 49.32 23.38
N GLN A 20 6.29 49.44 23.35
CA GLN A 20 7.18 48.39 22.82
C GLN A 20 7.08 47.08 23.62
N LEU A 21 6.97 47.17 24.95
CA LEU A 21 6.81 46.00 25.83
C LEU A 21 5.44 45.32 25.69
N ALA A 22 4.37 46.07 25.41
CA ALA A 22 3.03 45.50 25.24
C ALA A 22 2.84 44.71 23.93
N ILE A 23 3.68 44.93 22.91
CA ILE A 23 3.59 44.22 21.61
C ILE A 23 4.30 42.85 21.65
N ALA A 24 5.21 42.64 22.60
CA ALA A 24 6.03 41.42 22.68
C ALA A 24 5.33 40.19 23.28
N ALA A 25 4.06 40.30 23.71
CA ALA A 25 3.35 39.23 24.44
C ALA A 25 2.20 38.56 23.65
N LYS A 26 2.26 38.51 22.32
CA LYS A 26 1.40 37.61 21.55
C LYS A 26 2.01 36.21 21.51
N GLY A 27 1.90 35.49 22.62
CA GLY A 27 2.17 34.05 22.69
C GLY A 27 1.16 33.30 21.82
N GLY A 28 1.63 32.79 20.69
CA GLY A 28 0.86 31.87 19.85
C GLY A 28 0.67 30.54 20.58
N ILE A 29 -0.59 30.13 20.68
CA ILE A 29 -0.98 28.75 21.01
C ILE A 29 -0.31 27.83 19.98
N PRO A 30 0.33 26.70 20.35
CA PRO A 30 0.68 25.64 19.41
C PRO A 30 -0.61 24.93 18.99
N GLY A 31 -1.45 25.66 18.25
CA GLY A 31 -2.60 25.14 17.56
C GLY A 31 -2.09 24.43 16.31
N ARG A 32 -2.40 23.14 16.24
CA ARG A 32 -2.29 22.27 15.07
C ARG A 32 -2.20 23.07 13.77
N ALA A 33 -1.13 22.87 13.01
CA ALA A 33 -1.02 23.38 11.64
C ALA A 33 -2.34 23.07 10.91
N PRO A 34 -2.85 24.00 10.07
CA PRO A 34 -3.99 23.69 9.21
C PRO A 34 -3.65 22.40 8.48
N LYS A 35 -4.51 21.37 8.60
CA LYS A 35 -4.41 20.21 7.72
C LYS A 35 -4.50 20.80 6.32
N ALA A 36 -3.50 20.52 5.47
CA ALA A 36 -3.50 20.95 4.08
C ALA A 36 -4.88 20.62 3.46
N PRO A 37 -5.35 21.43 2.50
CA PRO A 37 -6.49 21.02 1.70
C PRO A 37 -6.26 19.59 1.20
N LYS A 38 -7.36 18.86 1.08
CA LYS A 38 -7.34 17.49 0.58
C LYS A 38 -6.99 17.59 -0.90
N GLU A 39 -5.90 16.96 -1.30
CA GLU A 39 -5.28 17.06 -2.63
C GLU A 39 -6.36 16.88 -3.69
N CYS A 40 -7.12 15.78 -3.61
CA CYS A 40 -8.27 15.42 -4.47
C CYS A 40 -9.51 16.34 -4.53
N ARG A 41 -9.42 17.58 -4.06
CA ARG A 41 -10.45 18.63 -4.26
C ARG A 41 -9.88 20.05 -4.16
N ASP A 42 -8.59 20.24 -4.43
CA ASP A 42 -7.92 21.53 -4.28
C ASP A 42 -7.61 22.25 -5.60
N GLU A 43 -8.08 21.70 -6.72
CA GLU A 43 -7.95 22.26 -8.08
C GLU A 43 -6.49 22.30 -8.59
N ILE A 44 -5.60 21.52 -7.98
CA ILE A 44 -4.19 21.39 -8.34
C ILE A 44 -3.91 19.93 -8.67
N ASP A 45 -3.26 19.71 -9.80
CA ASP A 45 -2.65 18.43 -10.19
C ASP A 45 -1.39 18.21 -9.32
N ASN A 46 -1.53 17.55 -8.16
CA ASN A 46 -0.45 17.41 -7.17
C ASN A 46 0.56 16.32 -7.54
N ASP A 47 0.18 15.35 -8.38
CA ASP A 47 1.05 14.26 -8.85
C ASP A 47 1.63 14.51 -10.27
N GLY A 48 1.03 15.42 -11.04
CA GLY A 48 1.50 15.89 -12.34
C GLY A 48 1.07 15.02 -13.53
N ASP A 49 0.05 14.17 -13.38
CA ASP A 49 -0.43 13.25 -14.41
C ASP A 49 -1.34 13.94 -15.46
N GLY A 50 -1.78 15.17 -15.18
CA GLY A 50 -2.66 15.98 -16.01
C GLY A 50 -4.15 15.83 -15.73
N ASN A 51 -4.53 14.93 -14.82
CA ASN A 51 -5.76 14.99 -14.05
C ASN A 51 -5.54 15.98 -12.88
N ILE A 52 -6.57 16.20 -12.05
CA ILE A 52 -6.54 17.38 -11.15
C ILE A 52 -7.26 17.07 -9.86
N ASP A 53 -8.42 16.42 -9.93
CA ASP A 53 -9.24 16.17 -8.75
C ASP A 53 -10.24 15.03 -9.04
N TRP A 54 -10.78 14.45 -7.97
CA TRP A 54 -11.91 13.53 -8.06
C TRP A 54 -13.14 14.17 -8.73
N PRO A 55 -13.84 13.49 -9.67
CA PRO A 55 -13.69 12.08 -10.08
C PRO A 55 -12.88 11.90 -11.38
N ASN A 56 -12.21 12.95 -11.85
CA ASN A 56 -11.47 12.88 -13.11
C ASN A 56 -10.07 12.29 -12.90
N ASP A 57 -9.54 12.46 -11.71
CA ASP A 57 -8.27 11.93 -11.25
C ASP A 57 -8.39 10.49 -10.77
N THR A 58 -7.54 9.62 -11.30
CA THR A 58 -7.52 8.19 -10.95
C THR A 58 -6.90 7.96 -9.59
N GLY A 59 -5.80 8.64 -9.27
CA GLY A 59 -5.13 8.58 -7.96
C GLY A 59 -5.99 9.03 -6.79
N CYS A 60 -7.17 9.62 -7.05
CA CYS A 60 -8.14 9.98 -6.03
C CYS A 60 -9.23 8.93 -5.78
N ASP A 61 -9.31 8.39 -4.56
CA ASP A 61 -10.46 7.54 -4.16
C ASP A 61 -11.71 8.36 -3.85
N SER A 62 -11.55 9.59 -3.37
CA SER A 62 -12.66 10.49 -3.04
C SER A 62 -12.24 11.96 -2.94
N LYS A 63 -13.21 12.88 -2.96
CA LYS A 63 -12.99 14.31 -2.64
C LYS A 63 -12.43 14.60 -1.24
N ASN A 64 -12.34 13.59 -0.37
CA ASN A 64 -11.76 13.74 0.96
C ASN A 64 -10.41 13.03 1.07
N ASP A 65 -9.89 12.49 -0.02
CA ASP A 65 -8.59 11.86 -0.08
C ASP A 65 -7.47 12.90 -0.04
N ASN A 66 -6.30 12.52 0.47
CA ASN A 66 -5.12 13.39 0.54
C ASN A 66 -3.92 12.82 -0.21
N ASP A 67 -4.13 11.85 -1.07
CA ASP A 67 -3.14 11.39 -2.02
C ASP A 67 -3.77 11.43 -3.41
N GLU A 68 -3.03 11.93 -4.39
CA GLU A 68 -3.36 11.92 -5.82
C GLU A 68 -2.43 10.98 -6.58
N THR A 69 -1.53 10.27 -5.92
CA THR A 69 -0.52 9.45 -6.58
C THR A 69 -1.16 8.20 -7.19
N ASP A 70 -0.93 8.00 -8.50
CA ASP A 70 -1.37 6.80 -9.23
C ASP A 70 -0.55 5.51 -8.93
N CYS A 71 0.71 5.64 -8.50
CA CYS A 71 1.60 4.54 -8.09
C CYS A 71 2.95 5.02 -7.50
N GLY A 72 3.51 4.26 -6.56
CA GLY A 72 4.88 4.36 -6.04
C GLY A 72 5.01 5.06 -4.69
N ASP A 73 3.92 5.29 -3.96
CA ASP A 73 3.88 5.88 -2.63
C ASP A 73 3.83 4.83 -1.50
N GLY A 74 3.55 3.57 -1.86
CA GLY A 74 3.44 2.43 -0.98
C GLY A 74 2.04 2.21 -0.39
N VAL A 75 1.00 2.86 -0.93
CA VAL A 75 -0.39 2.73 -0.50
C VAL A 75 -1.27 2.31 -1.68
N CYS A 76 -1.88 1.12 -1.58
CA CYS A 76 -2.82 0.64 -2.60
C CYS A 76 -4.19 1.36 -2.47
N GLU A 77 -4.33 2.54 -3.06
CA GLU A 77 -5.55 3.37 -3.11
C GLU A 77 -5.81 3.90 -4.53
N GLY A 78 -6.68 4.90 -4.72
CA GLY A 78 -6.77 5.64 -5.99
C GLY A 78 -6.93 4.81 -7.27
N GLY A 79 -7.88 3.86 -7.30
CA GLY A 79 -8.09 3.03 -8.51
C GLY A 79 -6.91 2.12 -8.90
N GLU A 80 -5.88 2.04 -8.07
CA GLU A 80 -4.77 1.12 -8.22
C GLU A 80 -5.22 -0.33 -8.12
N THR A 81 -4.52 -1.19 -8.85
CA THR A 81 -4.72 -2.63 -8.80
C THR A 81 -3.37 -3.31 -8.83
N SER A 82 -3.32 -4.57 -8.41
CA SER A 82 -2.13 -5.40 -8.58
C SER A 82 -1.72 -5.60 -10.05
N GLU A 83 -2.58 -5.25 -11.03
CA GLU A 83 -2.23 -5.26 -12.45
C GLU A 83 -1.62 -3.94 -12.94
N THR A 84 -2.06 -2.81 -12.38
CA THR A 84 -1.70 -1.46 -12.84
C THR A 84 -0.63 -0.79 -11.97
N CYS A 85 -0.55 -1.15 -10.70
CA CYS A 85 0.47 -0.72 -9.74
C CYS A 85 0.87 -1.90 -8.79
N PRO A 86 1.58 -2.93 -9.31
CA PRO A 86 2.07 -4.03 -8.48
C PRO A 86 3.08 -3.58 -7.41
N GLU A 87 3.74 -2.44 -7.60
CA GLU A 87 4.70 -1.87 -6.65
C GLU A 87 4.06 -1.62 -5.28
N ASP A 88 2.82 -1.13 -5.26
CA ASP A 88 2.12 -0.73 -4.03
C ASP A 88 1.01 -1.72 -3.65
N CYS A 89 0.31 -2.28 -4.62
CA CYS A 89 -0.75 -3.28 -4.40
C CYS A 89 -0.24 -4.73 -4.32
N GLY A 90 1.03 -4.97 -4.63
CA GLY A 90 1.60 -6.31 -4.75
C GLY A 90 1.28 -6.99 -6.08
N GLU A 91 1.96 -8.10 -6.37
CA GLU A 91 1.75 -8.86 -7.60
C GLU A 91 0.35 -9.51 -7.65
N PRO A 92 -0.26 -9.59 -8.84
CA PRO A 92 -1.62 -10.10 -8.99
C PRO A 92 -1.68 -11.61 -8.71
N ASP A 93 -2.85 -12.05 -8.26
CA ASP A 93 -3.11 -13.47 -8.00
C ASP A 93 -2.77 -14.31 -9.22
N SER A 94 -1.88 -15.27 -9.02
CA SER A 94 -1.30 -16.05 -10.10
C SER A 94 -0.98 -17.45 -9.64
N CYS A 95 -1.03 -18.38 -10.58
CA CYS A 95 -0.69 -19.78 -10.36
C CYS A 95 0.02 -20.32 -11.59
N SER A 96 1.23 -20.83 -11.37
CA SER A 96 2.02 -21.55 -12.36
C SER A 96 2.33 -22.93 -11.82
N ASP A 97 2.22 -23.93 -12.70
CA ASP A 97 2.36 -25.34 -12.38
C ASP A 97 3.40 -26.00 -13.28
N THR A 98 4.37 -26.73 -12.70
CA THR A 98 5.49 -27.29 -13.47
C THR A 98 5.16 -28.57 -14.23
N ASP A 99 4.11 -29.29 -13.87
CA ASP A 99 3.69 -30.54 -14.53
C ASP A 99 2.30 -30.47 -15.16
N PHE A 100 1.76 -29.25 -15.27
CA PHE A 100 0.56 -28.89 -16.02
C PHE A 100 -0.74 -29.46 -15.45
N GLY A 101 -0.94 -29.30 -14.15
CA GLY A 101 -2.21 -29.56 -13.48
C GLY A 101 -2.15 -30.85 -12.67
N PHE A 102 -3.25 -31.59 -12.65
CA PHE A 102 -3.30 -32.84 -11.89
C PHE A 102 -2.55 -33.97 -12.64
N ALA A 103 -1.27 -34.16 -12.34
CA ALA A 103 -0.35 -35.07 -13.01
C ALA A 103 0.38 -36.01 -12.02
N PRO A 104 -0.34 -36.96 -11.38
CA PRO A 104 0.14 -37.71 -10.21
C PRO A 104 1.34 -38.65 -10.43
N THR A 105 1.85 -38.75 -11.66
CA THR A 105 3.03 -39.55 -12.02
C THR A 105 4.29 -38.72 -12.23
N VAL A 106 4.18 -37.40 -12.15
CA VAL A 106 5.27 -36.43 -12.25
C VAL A 106 5.31 -35.68 -10.92
N LYS A 107 6.50 -35.30 -10.47
CA LYS A 107 6.62 -34.43 -9.32
C LYS A 107 6.50 -33.00 -9.80
N GLY A 108 5.43 -32.33 -9.38
CA GLY A 108 5.11 -30.95 -9.68
C GLY A 108 5.45 -29.98 -8.56
N THR A 109 5.40 -28.71 -8.90
CA THR A 109 5.44 -27.58 -7.98
C THR A 109 4.53 -26.50 -8.53
N VAL A 110 3.60 -26.08 -7.68
CA VAL A 110 2.75 -24.93 -7.90
C VAL A 110 3.38 -23.72 -7.23
N SER A 111 3.46 -22.61 -7.94
CA SER A 111 3.99 -21.35 -7.41
C SER A 111 3.29 -20.14 -8.03
N GLY A 112 3.22 -19.05 -7.28
CA GLY A 112 2.62 -17.80 -7.74
C GLY A 112 2.37 -16.85 -6.58
N TYR A 113 1.35 -16.00 -6.73
CA TYR A 113 0.93 -15.02 -5.73
C TYR A 113 -0.54 -15.21 -5.36
N SER A 114 -0.88 -15.01 -4.10
CA SER A 114 -2.25 -15.05 -3.59
C SER A 114 -2.43 -13.97 -2.53
N GLU A 115 -3.42 -13.09 -2.74
CA GLU A 115 -3.64 -11.87 -1.96
C GLU A 115 -2.33 -11.05 -1.81
N GLY A 116 -1.56 -10.94 -2.90
CA GLY A 116 -0.26 -10.25 -2.95
C GLY A 116 0.91 -11.01 -2.27
N ASN A 117 0.67 -12.19 -1.69
CA ASN A 117 1.70 -12.97 -1.00
C ASN A 117 2.27 -14.08 -1.90
N PRO A 118 3.60 -14.23 -2.03
CA PRO A 118 4.19 -15.30 -2.81
C PRO A 118 4.01 -16.64 -2.11
N TYR A 119 3.70 -17.69 -2.87
CA TYR A 119 3.59 -19.06 -2.37
C TYR A 119 4.32 -20.07 -3.28
N SER A 120 4.68 -21.21 -2.70
CA SER A 120 5.24 -22.35 -3.41
C SER A 120 4.88 -23.66 -2.69
N HIS A 121 4.26 -24.57 -3.43
CA HIS A 121 3.83 -25.88 -2.96
C HIS A 121 4.31 -26.96 -3.91
N THR A 122 5.10 -27.90 -3.39
CA THR A 122 5.64 -29.03 -4.16
C THR A 122 4.92 -30.30 -3.76
N ASP A 123 4.70 -31.19 -4.73
CA ASP A 123 4.07 -32.48 -4.48
C ASP A 123 4.88 -33.33 -3.52
N TYR A 124 4.17 -34.04 -2.65
CA TYR A 124 4.82 -34.87 -1.65
C TYR A 124 3.95 -36.05 -1.23
N CYS A 125 4.63 -37.11 -0.81
CA CYS A 125 3.97 -38.28 -0.29
C CYS A 125 3.52 -38.07 1.15
N LEU A 126 2.21 -38.04 1.38
CA LEU A 126 1.61 -38.08 2.72
C LEU A 126 1.86 -39.44 3.39
N THR A 127 1.77 -40.50 2.59
CA THR A 127 2.05 -41.88 3.02
C THR A 127 2.76 -42.61 1.88
N SER A 128 3.18 -43.86 2.09
CA SER A 128 3.75 -44.70 1.01
C SER A 128 2.78 -44.99 -0.14
N MET A 129 1.49 -44.66 0.00
CA MET A 129 0.45 -44.91 -1.01
C MET A 129 -0.37 -43.67 -1.34
N THR A 130 -0.16 -42.54 -0.66
CA THR A 130 -0.97 -41.33 -0.82
C THR A 130 -0.06 -40.17 -1.20
N LEU A 131 -0.30 -39.63 -2.39
CA LEU A 131 0.31 -38.43 -2.92
C LEU A 131 -0.56 -37.22 -2.57
N ARG A 132 0.02 -36.16 -2.03
CA ARG A 132 -0.58 -34.84 -2.09
C ARG A 132 -0.08 -34.17 -3.37
N GLU A 133 -1.02 -34.01 -4.28
CA GLU A 133 -0.84 -33.31 -5.54
C GLU A 133 -1.30 -31.87 -5.38
N TYR A 134 -0.42 -30.91 -5.62
CA TYR A 134 -0.76 -29.51 -5.80
C TYR A 134 -0.92 -29.24 -7.28
N TYR A 135 -1.96 -28.49 -7.65
CA TYR A 135 -2.17 -28.11 -9.04
C TYR A 135 -2.87 -26.75 -9.16
N CYS A 136 -2.71 -26.09 -10.31
CA CYS A 136 -3.43 -24.86 -10.60
C CYS A 136 -4.85 -25.12 -11.14
N SER A 137 -5.83 -24.36 -10.65
CA SER A 137 -7.15 -24.22 -11.27
C SER A 137 -7.40 -22.75 -11.63
N GLY A 138 -7.00 -22.36 -12.84
CA GLY A 138 -6.93 -20.95 -13.20
C GLY A 138 -5.77 -20.27 -12.46
N ILE A 139 -6.08 -19.24 -11.68
CA ILE A 139 -5.10 -18.51 -10.84
C ILE A 139 -5.04 -19.03 -9.40
N GLU A 140 -5.89 -20.00 -9.05
CA GLU A 140 -5.99 -20.53 -7.68
C GLU A 140 -5.13 -21.78 -7.49
N PRO A 141 -4.28 -21.84 -6.45
CA PRO A 141 -3.60 -23.07 -6.07
C PRO A 141 -4.54 -24.01 -5.33
N LEU A 142 -4.71 -25.22 -5.85
CA LEU A 142 -5.50 -26.28 -5.22
C LEU A 142 -4.62 -27.47 -4.86
N TYR A 143 -5.19 -28.40 -4.10
CA TYR A 143 -4.57 -29.68 -3.84
C TYR A 143 -5.59 -30.82 -3.85
N SER A 144 -5.09 -32.04 -4.07
CA SER A 144 -5.87 -33.27 -3.96
C SER A 144 -5.00 -34.37 -3.38
N ASP A 145 -5.60 -35.23 -2.55
CA ASP A 145 -4.93 -36.40 -2.01
C ASP A 145 -5.26 -37.60 -2.90
N TYR A 146 -4.28 -38.07 -3.68
CA TYR A 146 -4.42 -39.16 -4.64
C TYR A 146 -3.87 -40.48 -4.10
N ASN A 147 -4.62 -41.57 -4.28
CA ASN A 147 -4.15 -42.90 -3.92
C ASN A 147 -3.39 -43.53 -5.09
N CYS A 148 -2.08 -43.70 -4.93
CA CYS A 148 -1.21 -44.28 -5.95
C CYS A 148 -1.51 -45.76 -6.23
N TYR A 149 -2.30 -46.45 -5.40
CA TYR A 149 -2.62 -47.86 -5.58
C TYR A 149 -3.59 -48.07 -6.75
N THR A 150 -3.02 -48.15 -7.95
CA THR A 150 -3.71 -48.42 -9.20
C THR A 150 -3.17 -49.71 -9.83
N ASN A 151 -3.63 -50.06 -11.04
CA ASN A 151 -3.13 -51.26 -11.74
C ASN A 151 -1.70 -51.10 -12.29
N THR A 152 -1.18 -49.88 -12.39
CA THR A 152 0.10 -49.56 -13.05
C THR A 152 1.15 -48.98 -12.11
N THR A 153 0.70 -48.47 -10.97
CA THR A 153 1.46 -47.65 -10.03
C THR A 153 1.06 -48.15 -8.65
N THR A 154 2.00 -48.31 -7.72
CA THR A 154 1.68 -48.96 -6.43
C THR A 154 2.17 -48.22 -5.21
N ASN A 155 3.09 -47.26 -5.40
CA ASN A 155 3.68 -46.52 -4.30
C ASN A 155 3.86 -45.06 -4.65
N CYS A 156 3.73 -44.20 -3.64
CA CYS A 156 4.20 -42.83 -3.73
C CYS A 156 5.67 -42.80 -3.38
N TYR A 157 6.49 -42.21 -4.25
CA TYR A 157 7.91 -41.99 -4.03
C TYR A 157 8.34 -40.62 -4.55
N ASP A 158 9.07 -39.88 -3.72
CA ASP A 158 9.58 -38.53 -4.05
C ASP A 158 8.53 -37.55 -4.60
N GLY A 159 7.28 -37.62 -4.12
CA GLY A 159 6.21 -36.73 -4.57
C GLY A 159 5.64 -37.08 -5.94
N ALA A 160 5.75 -38.35 -6.37
CA ALA A 160 5.05 -38.87 -7.54
C ALA A 160 4.61 -40.32 -7.28
N CYS A 161 3.53 -40.75 -7.94
CA CYS A 161 3.16 -42.16 -7.99
C CYS A 161 4.05 -42.90 -9.02
N VAL A 162 4.73 -43.95 -8.55
CA VAL A 162 5.58 -44.84 -9.37
C VAL A 162 5.24 -46.33 -9.22
#